data_AF-A0A3B8Q8G0-F1
#
_entry.id   AF-A0A3B8Q8G0-F1
#
_cell.length_a   1.000
_cell.length_b   1.000
_cell.length_c   1.000
_cell.angle_alpha   90.00
_cell.angle_beta   90.00
_cell.angle_gamma   90.00
#
_symmetry.space_group_name_H-M   'P 1'
#
loop_
_entity.id
_entity.type
_entity.pdbx_description
1 polymer ?
#
loop_
_entity_poly.entity_id
_entity_poly.type
_entity_poly.pdbx_seq_one_letter_code
_entity_poly.pdbx_strand_id
1 'polypeptide(L)'
;MEADPTFHEVGVKVSGRVEPGSWNREQDELLHRFTVIDLLDESVSFAVEYRDILPDTFNDTENVDVVVEGRYREDGVFEATVVLAKCGSRYEATPEELLG
;
A
#
# COMPACT_ATOMS: atom_id res chain seq x y z
N MET A 1 -16.13 -29.63 11.69
CA MET A 1 -14.95 -28.76 11.62
C MET A 1 -15.50 -27.36 11.51
N GLU A 2 -15.69 -26.68 12.65
CA GLU A 2 -16.07 -25.26 12.63
C GLU A 2 -14.85 -24.47 12.18
N ALA A 3 -15.02 -23.62 11.17
CA ALA A 3 -13.97 -22.68 10.77
C ALA A 3 -13.70 -21.73 11.96
N ASP A 4 -12.44 -21.48 12.25
CA ASP A 4 -12.04 -20.53 13.29
C ASP A 4 -12.51 -19.11 12.90
N PRO A 5 -13.21 -18.39 13.78
CA PRO A 5 -13.73 -17.06 13.45
C PRO A 5 -12.64 -16.03 13.11
N THR A 6 -11.37 -16.30 13.44
CA THR A 6 -10.22 -15.47 13.03
C THR A 6 -9.94 -15.49 11.53
N PHE A 7 -10.51 -16.42 10.76
CA PHE A 7 -10.42 -16.42 9.29
C PHE A 7 -11.38 -15.42 8.60
N HIS A 8 -12.25 -14.73 9.35
CA HIS A 8 -13.17 -13.75 8.76
C HIS A 8 -12.51 -12.40 8.42
N GLU A 9 -11.27 -12.19 8.85
CA GLU A 9 -10.49 -10.96 8.64
C GLU A 9 -9.29 -11.19 7.70
N VAL A 10 -9.33 -12.20 6.82
CA VAL A 10 -8.21 -12.49 5.90
C VAL A 10 -8.23 -11.50 4.73
N GLY A 11 -7.72 -10.29 4.97
CA GLY A 11 -7.39 -9.33 3.93
C GLY A 11 -6.24 -9.85 3.06
N VAL A 12 -6.27 -9.53 1.77
CA VAL A 12 -5.13 -9.73 0.88
C VAL A 12 -4.07 -8.70 1.25
N LYS A 13 -2.81 -9.14 1.36
CA LYS A 13 -1.67 -8.24 1.53
C LYS A 13 -0.95 -8.07 0.19
N VAL A 14 -0.79 -6.82 -0.25
CA VAL A 14 -0.12 -6.48 -1.50
C VAL A 14 1.03 -5.53 -1.19
N SER A 15 2.21 -5.82 -1.73
CA SER A 15 3.36 -4.91 -1.69
C SER A 15 3.46 -4.17 -3.02
N GLY A 16 3.76 -2.88 -2.98
CA GLY A 16 3.89 -2.06 -4.17
C GLY A 16 4.57 -0.73 -3.87
N ARG A 17 4.58 0.18 -4.84
CA ARG A 17 5.06 1.56 -4.69
C ARG A 17 3.93 2.54 -4.93
N VAL A 18 3.88 3.62 -4.15
CA VAL A 18 2.93 4.71 -4.42
C VAL A 18 3.33 5.43 -5.70
N GLU A 19 2.39 5.59 -6.63
CA GLU A 19 2.60 6.41 -7.82
C GLU A 19 2.77 7.89 -7.40
N PRO A 20 3.87 8.55 -7.79
CA PRO A 20 4.09 9.94 -7.40
C PRO A 20 2.99 10.88 -7.89
N GLY A 21 2.50 11.76 -7.01
CA GLY A 21 1.43 12.71 -7.29
C GLY A 21 0.02 12.11 -7.39
N SER A 22 -0.15 10.81 -7.09
CA SER A 22 -1.45 10.14 -7.15
C SER A 22 -2.30 10.33 -5.89
N TRP A 23 -1.73 10.85 -4.80
CA TRP A 23 -2.43 10.92 -3.54
C TRP A 23 -3.42 12.08 -3.50
N ASN A 24 -4.68 11.74 -3.19
CA ASN A 24 -5.72 12.70 -2.89
C ASN A 24 -6.36 12.38 -1.54
N ARG A 25 -6.68 13.44 -0.79
CA ARG A 25 -7.44 13.35 0.45
C ARG A 25 -8.73 14.14 0.31
N GLU A 26 -9.86 13.49 0.56
CA GLU A 26 -11.15 14.17 0.69
C GLU A 26 -11.18 14.93 2.02
N GLN A 27 -11.60 16.20 1.99
CA GLN A 27 -11.42 17.13 3.11
C GLN A 27 -12.22 16.75 4.38
N ASP A 28 -13.32 16.01 4.23
CA ASP A 28 -14.26 15.76 5.34
C ASP A 28 -14.27 14.33 5.89
N GLU A 29 -13.65 13.34 5.23
CA GLU A 29 -13.92 11.91 5.52
C GLU A 29 -12.73 11.04 5.94
N LEU A 30 -11.52 11.57 6.16
CA LEU A 30 -10.28 10.75 6.27
C LEU A 30 -10.12 9.76 5.10
N LEU A 31 -10.79 10.02 3.98
CA LEU A 31 -10.74 9.18 2.80
C LEU A 31 -9.53 9.59 1.97
N HIS A 32 -8.61 8.66 1.83
CA HIS A 32 -7.42 8.75 1.02
C HIS A 32 -7.57 7.88 -0.23
N ARG A 33 -7.17 8.43 -1.37
CA ARG A 33 -7.07 7.71 -2.64
C ARG A 33 -5.66 7.85 -3.17
N PHE A 34 -5.06 6.76 -3.63
CA PHE A 34 -3.73 6.77 -4.25
C PHE A 34 -3.59 5.55 -5.17
N THR A 35 -2.64 5.59 -6.10
CA THR A 35 -2.34 4.47 -6.98
C THR A 35 -1.13 3.70 -6.44
N VAL A 36 -1.22 2.37 -6.44
CA VAL A 36 -0.09 1.48 -6.15
C VAL A 36 0.36 0.80 -7.44
N ILE A 37 1.66 0.87 -7.70
CA ILE A 37 2.37 0.26 -8.82
C ILE A 37 3.06 -1.02 -8.32
N ASP A 38 3.04 -2.08 -9.11
CA ASP A 38 3.76 -3.32 -8.82
C ASP A 38 5.28 -3.10 -8.89
N LEU A 39 6.04 -3.77 -8.00
CA LEU A 39 7.50 -3.59 -7.90
C LEU A 39 8.29 -4.35 -8.98
N LEU A 40 7.68 -5.35 -9.62
CA LEU A 40 8.29 -6.19 -10.66
C LEU A 40 7.85 -5.77 -12.07
N ASP A 41 6.62 -5.28 -12.21
CA ASP A 41 6.05 -4.80 -13.47
C ASP A 41 5.38 -3.42 -13.30
N GLU A 42 6.10 -2.35 -13.61
CA GLU A 42 5.60 -0.97 -13.49
C GLU A 42 4.38 -0.66 -14.39
N SER A 43 4.05 -1.53 -15.35
CA SER A 43 2.82 -1.39 -16.15
C SER A 43 1.56 -1.86 -15.42
N VAL A 44 1.72 -2.58 -14.31
CA VAL A 44 0.63 -3.06 -13.46
C VAL A 44 0.44 -2.10 -12.30
N SER A 45 -0.77 -1.55 -12.19
CA SER A 45 -1.15 -0.67 -11.09
C SER A 45 -2.62 -0.84 -10.71
N PHE A 46 -2.96 -0.39 -9.50
CA PHE A 46 -4.34 -0.41 -9.00
C PHE A 46 -4.61 0.77 -8.07
N ALA A 47 -5.86 1.24 -8.08
CA ALA A 47 -6.32 2.29 -7.19
C ALA A 47 -6.55 1.73 -5.78
N VAL A 48 -6.16 2.49 -4.76
CA VAL A 48 -6.39 2.17 -3.34
C VAL A 48 -7.28 3.23 -2.71
N GLU A 49 -8.27 2.77 -1.93
CA GLU A 49 -9.05 3.60 -1.02
C GLU A 49 -8.75 3.21 0.42
N TYR A 50 -8.44 4.19 1.27
CA TYR A 50 -8.15 3.97 2.68
C TYR A 50 -8.86 5.04 3.53
N ARG A 51 -9.57 4.60 4.59
CA ARG A 51 -10.42 5.46 5.43
C ARG A 51 -9.94 5.48 6.88
N ASP A 52 -8.69 5.88 7.07
CA ASP A 52 -8.12 6.11 8.40
C ASP A 52 -6.87 6.99 8.25
N ILE A 53 -6.19 7.27 9.36
CA ILE A 53 -4.94 8.02 9.41
C ILE A 53 -3.84 7.23 8.68
N LEU A 54 -3.24 7.85 7.66
CA LEU A 54 -2.04 7.33 7.02
C LEU A 54 -0.83 7.46 7.95
N PRO A 55 0.13 6.52 7.91
CA PRO A 55 1.35 6.62 8.69
C PRO A 55 2.18 7.85 8.24
N ASP A 56 2.91 8.47 9.17
CA ASP A 56 3.74 9.66 8.90
C ASP A 56 4.81 9.43 7.81
N THR A 57 5.19 8.18 7.56
CA THR A 57 6.14 7.79 6.52
C THR A 57 5.53 7.73 5.12
N PHE A 58 4.21 7.83 4.99
CA PHE A 58 3.53 7.86 3.70
C PHE A 58 3.73 9.22 3.02
N ASN A 59 4.13 9.20 1.75
CA ASN A 59 4.08 10.35 0.86
C ASN A 59 4.00 9.87 -0.60
N ASP A 60 3.61 10.77 -1.49
CA ASP A 60 3.56 10.57 -2.94
C ASP A 60 4.53 11.52 -3.68
N THR A 61 5.50 12.08 -2.98
CA THR A 61 6.50 13.00 -3.56
C THR A 61 7.84 12.31 -3.81
N GLU A 62 8.12 11.24 -3.07
CA GLU A 62 9.32 10.41 -3.16
C GLU A 62 8.93 8.95 -3.49
N ASN A 63 9.93 8.11 -3.76
CA ASN A 63 9.70 6.68 -3.96
C ASN A 63 9.37 6.01 -2.62
N VAL A 64 8.09 5.77 -2.37
CA VAL A 64 7.61 5.10 -1.15
C VAL A 64 7.03 3.74 -1.49
N ASP A 65 7.71 2.70 -1.03
CA ASP A 65 7.18 1.35 -1.06
C ASP A 65 6.18 1.15 0.10
N VAL A 66 5.03 0.57 -0.21
CA VAL A 66 3.93 0.34 0.72
C VAL A 66 3.54 -1.14 0.76
N VAL A 67 2.95 -1.54 1.89
CA VAL A 67 2.15 -2.76 2.00
C VAL A 67 0.74 -2.35 2.36
N VAL A 68 -0.21 -2.76 1.54
CA VAL A 68 -1.65 -2.55 1.79
C VAL A 68 -2.30 -3.89 2.13
N GLU A 69 -3.17 -3.87 3.13
CA GLU A 69 -4.02 -5.00 3.48
C GLU A 69 -5.48 -4.62 3.26
N GLY A 70 -6.26 -5.50 2.66
CA GLY A 70 -7.67 -5.22 2.40
C GLY A 70 -8.31 -6.16 1.39
N ARG A 71 -9.25 -5.64 0.61
CA ARG A 71 -9.99 -6.39 -0.40
C ARG A 71 -10.01 -5.68 -1.74
N TYR A 72 -9.82 -6.44 -2.81
CA TYR A 72 -10.03 -5.92 -4.16
C TYR A 72 -11.52 -6.03 -4.50
N ARG A 73 -12.15 -4.89 -4.79
CA ARG A 73 -13.57 -4.79 -5.10
C ARG A 73 -13.81 -5.04 -6.59
N GLU A 74 -15.06 -5.36 -6.94
CA GLU A 74 -15.47 -5.58 -8.34
C GLU A 74 -15.40 -4.30 -9.21
N ASP A 75 -15.37 -3.12 -8.58
CA ASP A 75 -15.21 -1.82 -9.26
C ASP A 75 -13.74 -1.49 -9.63
N GLY A 76 -12.80 -2.40 -9.33
CA GLY A 76 -11.39 -2.25 -9.64
C GLY A 76 -10.59 -1.46 -8.60
N VAL A 77 -11.20 -1.12 -7.46
CA VAL A 77 -10.54 -0.41 -6.35
C VAL A 77 -10.16 -1.40 -5.25
N PHE A 78 -8.95 -1.28 -4.75
CA PHE A 78 -8.50 -1.97 -3.55
C PHE A 78 -8.92 -1.17 -2.31
N GLU A 79 -9.90 -1.68 -1.57
CA GLU A 79 -10.32 -1.09 -0.30
C GLU A 79 -9.40 -1.59 0.82
N ALA A 80 -8.48 -0.73 1.24
CA ALA A 80 -7.50 -1.02 2.26
C ALA A 80 -8.09 -0.79 3.67
N THR A 81 -7.77 -1.70 4.57
CA THR A 81 -7.99 -1.60 6.02
C THR A 81 -6.71 -1.31 6.77
N VAL A 82 -5.54 -1.59 6.18
CA VAL A 82 -4.23 -1.24 6.74
C VAL A 82 -3.31 -0.72 5.63
N VAL A 83 -2.58 0.36 5.93
CA VAL A 83 -1.49 0.87 5.09
C VAL A 83 -0.22 0.96 5.91
N LEU A 84 0.83 0.28 5.44
CA LEU A 84 2.19 0.37 5.99
C LEU A 84 3.08 1.02 4.93
N ALA A 85 3.73 2.14 5.26
CA ALA A 85 4.67 2.80 4.37
C ALA A 85 6.11 2.63 4.88
N LYS A 86 7.01 2.17 4.01
CA LYS A 86 8.44 2.06 4.33
C LYS A 86 9.07 3.45 4.34
N CYS A 87 9.95 3.71 5.30
CA CYS A 87 10.81 4.89 5.28
C CYS A 87 11.86 4.71 4.18
N GLY A 88 11.94 5.62 3.21
CA GLY A 88 12.94 5.57 2.13
C GLY A 88 14.40 5.51 2.63
N SER A 89 14.64 5.89 3.88
CA SER A 89 15.97 6.05 4.48
C SER A 89 16.64 4.78 5.01
N ARG A 90 16.03 3.58 4.94
CA ARG A 90 16.56 2.39 5.65
C ARG A 90 16.94 1.19 4.81
N TYR A 91 16.68 1.17 3.51
CA TYR A 91 17.05 0.04 2.64
C TYR A 91 17.51 0.51 1.26
N GLU A 92 18.56 1.32 1.22
CA GLU A 92 19.55 1.21 0.13
C GLU A 92 20.53 0.10 0.50
N ALA A 93 20.06 -1.15 0.58
CA ALA A 93 21.00 -2.27 0.55
C ALA A 93 21.45 -2.37 -0.91
N THR A 94 22.55 -1.70 -1.25
CA THR A 94 23.18 -1.93 -2.54
C THR A 94 23.63 -3.39 -2.58
N PRO A 95 23.52 -4.08 -3.73
CA PRO A 95 23.98 -5.47 -3.88
C PRO A 95 25.45 -5.71 -3.46
N GLU A 96 26.23 -4.65 -3.27
CA GLU A 96 27.64 -4.71 -2.86
C GLU A 96 27.86 -5.10 -1.39
N GLU A 97 26.87 -4.92 -0.49
CA GLU A 97 27.05 -5.24 0.94
C GLU A 97 26.87 -6.73 1.29
N LEU A 98 26.31 -7.55 0.38
CA LEU A 98 26.12 -8.99 0.57
C LEU A 98 27.31 -9.86 0.11
N LEU A 99 28.34 -9.24 -0.47
CA LEU A 99 29.54 -9.92 -0.98
C LEU A 99 30.79 -9.70 -0.11
N GLY A 100 30.62 -9.19 1.11
CA GLY A 100 31.69 -9.05 2.12
C GLY A 100 31.88 -10.29 2.98
#